data_AF-A0A9D8BML7-F1
#
_entry.id   AF-A0A9D8BML7-F1
#
_cell.length_a   1.000
_cell.length_b   1.000
_cell.length_c   1.000
_cell.angle_alpha   90.00
_cell.angle_beta   90.00
_cell.angle_gamma   90.00
#
_symmetry.space_group_name_H-M   'P 1'
#
loop_
_entity.id
_entity.type
_entity.pdbx_description
1 polymer ?
#
loop_
_entity_poly.entity_id
_entity_poly.type
_entity_poly.pdbx_seq_one_letter_code
_entity_poly.pdbx_strand_id
1 'polypeptide(L)'
;MSEYMLVLILSISVPLVLSFYPPLKIYRNIKGLFYSIGLILLIFGFWDIFATWRSHWYFNPEGVWPIRIANLPLEEVLFFVVIPFCCIFTWEVINYIKLRIK
;
A
#
# COMPACT_ATOMS: atom_id res chain seq x y z
N MET A 1 11.81 10.89 -11.38
CA MET A 1 11.03 10.01 -10.46
C MET A 1 11.23 8.60 -10.94
N SER A 2 11.42 7.63 -10.04
CA SER A 2 11.44 6.22 -10.41
C SER A 2 10.08 5.81 -10.98
N GLU A 3 10.05 4.87 -11.94
CA GLU A 3 8.80 4.33 -12.48
C GLU A 3 7.97 3.69 -11.37
N TYR A 4 8.63 3.06 -10.40
CA TYR A 4 7.98 2.45 -9.25
C TYR A 4 7.23 3.50 -8.40
N MET A 5 7.86 4.62 -8.04
CA MET A 5 7.18 5.68 -7.31
C MET A 5 5.98 6.25 -8.08
N LEU A 6 6.12 6.39 -9.41
CA LEU A 6 5.04 6.86 -10.26
C LEU A 6 3.83 5.90 -10.21
N VAL A 7 4.07 4.59 -10.30
CA VAL A 7 3.02 3.58 -10.17
C VAL A 7 2.34 3.65 -8.80
N LEU A 8 3.09 3.83 -7.71
CA LEU A 8 2.51 3.97 -6.37
C LEU A 8 1.62 5.21 -6.24
N ILE A 9 2.09 6.35 -6.75
CA ILE A 9 1.33 7.61 -6.73
C ILE A 9 0.05 7.49 -7.56
N LEU A 10 0.14 6.93 -8.77
CA LEU A 10 -1.05 6.72 -9.60
C LEU A 10 -2.03 5.76 -8.92
N SER A 11 -1.54 4.68 -8.33
CA SER A 11 -2.38 3.68 -7.65
C SER A 11 -3.13 4.27 -6.45
N ILE A 12 -2.47 5.10 -5.62
CA ILE A 12 -3.11 5.70 -4.45
C ILE A 12 -3.99 6.90 -4.79
N SER A 13 -3.74 7.59 -5.91
CA SER A 13 -4.39 8.86 -6.24
C SER A 13 -5.93 8.80 -6.18
N VAL A 14 -6.54 7.83 -6.88
CA VAL A 14 -7.99 7.67 -6.93
C VAL A 14 -8.56 7.16 -5.60
N PRO A 15 -8.06 6.06 -5.00
CA PRO A 15 -8.50 5.60 -3.68
C PRO A 15 -8.40 6.67 -2.60
N LEU A 16 -7.32 7.46 -2.58
CA LEU A 16 -7.12 8.49 -1.57
C LEU A 16 -8.13 9.62 -1.72
N VAL A 17 -8.30 10.17 -2.92
CA VAL A 17 -9.27 11.25 -3.16
C VAL A 17 -10.69 10.79 -2.85
N LEU A 18 -11.07 9.59 -3.30
CA LEU A 18 -12.40 9.04 -3.09
C LEU A 18 -12.64 8.51 -1.67
N SER A 19 -11.59 8.25 -0.89
CA SER A 19 -11.74 7.82 0.52
C SER A 19 -12.36 8.91 1.41
N PHE A 20 -12.32 10.17 0.98
CA PHE A 20 -12.99 11.29 1.65
C PHE A 20 -14.45 11.47 1.18
N TYR A 21 -14.91 10.66 0.23
CA TYR A 21 -16.29 10.77 -0.27
C TYR A 21 -17.27 10.26 0.82
N PRO A 22 -18.27 11.05 1.25
CA PRO A 22 -19.10 10.79 2.43
C PRO A 22 -19.76 9.39 2.56
N PRO A 23 -20.21 8.72 1.48
CA PRO A 23 -20.78 7.38 1.61
C PRO A 23 -19.75 6.30 1.93
N LEU A 24 -18.49 6.49 1.56
CA LEU A 24 -17.40 5.54 1.79
C LEU A 24 -16.75 5.90 3.15
N LYS A 25 -17.36 5.45 4.24
CA LYS A 25 -16.97 5.77 5.62
C LYS A 25 -15.69 5.05 6.07
N ILE A 26 -14.65 5.01 5.25
CA ILE A 26 -13.38 4.31 5.53
C ILE A 26 -12.70 4.91 6.77
N TYR A 27 -12.81 6.24 6.94
CA TYR A 27 -12.35 6.98 8.11
C TYR A 27 -13.07 6.63 9.43
N ARG A 28 -14.12 5.82 9.40
CA ARG A 28 -14.84 5.42 10.63
C ARG A 28 -14.09 4.35 11.42
N ASN A 29 -13.27 3.54 10.75
CA ASN A 29 -12.51 2.44 11.35
C ASN A 29 -11.00 2.60 11.15
N ILE A 30 -10.45 3.79 11.45
CA ILE A 30 -9.01 4.09 11.30
C ILE A 30 -8.15 3.10 12.09
N LYS A 31 -8.59 2.68 13.28
CA LYS A 31 -7.89 1.66 14.06
C LYS A 31 -7.77 0.34 13.31
N GLY A 32 -8.87 -0.14 12.73
CA GLY A 32 -8.89 -1.36 11.93
C GLY A 32 -7.98 -1.25 10.70
N LEU A 33 -8.07 -0.12 9.98
CA LEU A 33 -7.20 0.17 8.83
C LEU A 33 -5.71 0.11 9.22
N PHE A 34 -5.35 0.78 10.31
CA PHE A 34 -3.98 0.81 10.80
C PHE A 34 -3.48 -0.57 11.23
N TYR A 35 -4.30 -1.36 11.93
CA TYR A 35 -3.93 -2.72 12.32
C TYR A 35 -3.77 -3.64 11.11
N SER A 36 -4.69 -3.57 10.12
CA SER A 36 -4.61 -4.39 8.92
C SER A 36 -3.37 -4.08 8.08
N ILE A 37 -3.10 -2.80 7.82
CA ILE A 37 -1.93 -2.38 7.06
C ILE A 37 -0.64 -2.65 7.86
N GLY A 38 -0.63 -2.35 9.15
CA GLY A 38 0.51 -2.58 10.04
C GLY A 38 0.88 -4.06 10.14
N LEU A 39 -0.11 -4.96 10.19
CA LEU A 39 0.12 -6.41 10.18
C LEU A 39 0.80 -6.85 8.88
N ILE A 40 0.31 -6.38 7.73
CA ILE A 40 0.88 -6.70 6.41
C ILE A 40 2.31 -6.18 6.32
N LEU A 41 2.52 -4.91 6.67
CA LEU A 41 3.85 -4.28 6.66
C LEU A 41 4.83 -5.02 7.58
N LEU A 42 4.39 -5.45 8.76
CA LEU A 42 5.25 -6.16 9.69
C LEU A 42 5.65 -7.54 9.16
N ILE A 43 4.68 -8.36 8.73
CA ILE A 43 4.94 -9.74 8.31
C ILE A 43 5.70 -9.76 6.98
N PHE A 44 5.19 -9.07 5.97
CA PHE A 44 5.76 -9.11 4.62
C PHE A 44 6.98 -8.19 4.48
N GLY A 45 6.97 -7.03 5.13
CA GLY A 45 8.15 -6.17 5.15
C GLY A 45 9.33 -6.84 5.85
N PHE A 46 9.11 -7.54 6.96
CA PHE A 46 10.20 -8.29 7.61
C PHE A 46 10.72 -9.44 6.74
N TRP A 47 9.82 -10.17 6.07
CA TRP A 47 10.22 -11.20 5.12
C TRP A 47 11.08 -10.65 3.98
N ASP A 48 10.70 -9.50 3.42
CA ASP A 48 11.41 -8.89 2.31
C ASP A 48 12.78 -8.33 2.72
N ILE A 49 12.86 -7.73 3.92
CA ILE A 49 14.15 -7.38 4.55
C ILE A 49 15.05 -8.62 4.68
N PHE A 50 14.49 -9.73 5.16
CA PHE A 50 15.24 -10.98 5.31
C PHE A 50 15.70 -11.54 3.95
N ALA A 51 14.82 -11.58 2.94
CA ALA A 51 15.12 -12.10 1.62
C ALA A 51 16.21 -11.27 0.90
N THR A 52 16.12 -9.94 0.97
CA THR A 52 17.14 -9.05 0.40
C THR A 52 18.46 -9.13 1.14
N TRP A 53 18.44 -9.27 2.47
CA TRP A 53 19.65 -9.47 3.26
C TRP A 53 20.33 -10.80 2.92
N ARG A 54 19.55 -11.86 2.69
CA ARG A 54 20.03 -13.16 2.22
C ARG A 54 20.37 -13.20 0.74
N SER A 55 20.30 -12.07 0.02
CA SER A 55 20.65 -12.00 -1.39
C SER A 55 19.78 -12.90 -2.28
N HIS A 56 18.55 -13.21 -1.86
CA HIS A 56 17.61 -13.98 -2.68
C HIS A 56 17.11 -13.15 -3.87
N TRP A 57 16.97 -11.83 -3.69
CA TRP A 57 16.70 -10.88 -4.76
C TRP A 57 17.25 -9.49 -4.42
N TYR A 58 17.27 -8.62 -5.43
CA TYR A 58 17.78 -7.26 -5.34
C TYR A 58 16.89 -6.28 -6.10
N PHE A 59 16.95 -5.02 -5.69
CA PHE A 59 16.27 -3.93 -6.37
C PHE A 59 17.23 -3.23 -7.33
N ASN A 60 16.83 -3.10 -8.60
CA ASN A 60 17.62 -2.39 -9.61
C ASN A 60 17.79 -0.91 -9.20
N PRO A 61 19.03 -0.42 -8.93
CA PRO A 61 19.27 0.96 -8.50
C PRO A 61 18.78 2.03 -9.48
N GLU A 62 18.63 1.70 -10.77
CA GLU A 62 18.11 2.63 -11.78
C GLU A 62 16.59 2.80 -11.68
N GLY A 63 15.88 1.81 -11.13
CA GLY A 63 14.41 1.78 -11.04
C GLY A 63 13.83 2.15 -9.68
N VAL A 64 14.67 2.48 -8.69
CA VAL A 64 14.25 2.88 -7.34
C VAL A 64 15.05 4.08 -6.84
N TRP A 65 14.52 4.77 -5.85
CA TRP A 65 15.23 5.83 -5.17
C TRP A 65 16.41 5.29 -4.34
N PRO A 66 17.46 6.10 -4.15
CA PRO A 66 18.61 5.71 -3.35
C PRO A 66 18.30 5.64 -1.85
N ILE A 67 17.17 6.18 -1.40
CA ILE A 67 16.74 6.16 -0.01
C ILE A 67 16.32 4.74 0.37
N ARG A 68 16.96 4.16 1.39
CA ARG A 68 16.69 2.81 1.88
C ARG A 68 16.32 2.81 3.36
N ILE A 69 15.38 1.94 3.74
CA ILE A 69 14.97 1.65 5.10
C ILE A 69 15.16 0.15 5.30
N ALA A 70 16.03 -0.24 6.25
CA ALA A 70 16.33 -1.64 6.53
C ALA A 70 16.68 -2.46 5.26
N ASN A 71 17.53 -1.91 4.38
CA ASN A 71 17.95 -2.49 3.09
C ASN A 71 16.90 -2.46 1.95
N LEU A 72 15.63 -2.18 2.26
CA LEU A 72 14.58 -2.00 1.26
C LEU A 72 14.56 -0.56 0.72
N PRO A 73 14.29 -0.35 -0.58
CA PRO A 73 14.05 0.99 -1.10
C PRO A 73 12.77 1.59 -0.51
N LEU A 74 12.71 2.92 -0.42
CA LEU A 74 11.57 3.65 0.12
C LEU A 74 10.26 3.24 -0.57
N GLU A 75 10.28 3.05 -1.88
CA GLU A 75 9.14 2.62 -2.68
C GLU A 75 8.56 1.27 -2.20
N GLU A 76 9.41 0.32 -1.81
CA GLU A 76 8.95 -0.99 -1.35
C GLU A 76 8.26 -0.89 0.02
N VAL A 77 8.80 -0.06 0.91
CA VAL A 77 8.13 0.21 2.19
C VAL A 77 6.78 0.88 1.97
N LEU A 78 6.70 1.82 1.03
CA LEU A 78 5.44 2.46 0.65
C LEU A 78 4.48 1.47 -0.02
N PHE A 79 4.96 0.51 -0.80
CA PHE A 79 4.14 -0.52 -1.42
C PHE A 79 3.33 -1.31 -0.38
N PHE A 80 3.97 -1.72 0.72
CA PHE A 80 3.28 -2.40 1.84
C PHE A 80 2.22 -1.57 2.55
N VAL A 81 2.17 -0.26 2.31
CA VAL A 81 1.14 0.64 2.85
C VAL A 81 0.08 0.95 1.79
N VAL A 82 0.53 1.39 0.61
CA VAL A 82 -0.32 1.88 -0.47
C VAL A 82 -1.21 0.78 -1.02
N ILE A 83 -0.65 -0.39 -1.34
CA ILE A 83 -1.41 -1.45 -2.01
C ILE A 83 -2.48 -2.04 -1.08
N PRO A 84 -2.19 -2.37 0.19
CA PRO A 84 -3.23 -2.81 1.12
C PRO A 84 -4.35 -1.79 1.30
N PHE A 85 -4.01 -0.49 1.37
CA PHE A 85 -5.01 0.58 1.40
C PHE A 85 -5.91 0.56 0.15
N CYS A 86 -5.33 0.43 -1.05
CA CYS A 86 -6.08 0.35 -2.31
C CYS A 86 -7.02 -0.87 -2.35
N CYS A 87 -6.57 -2.02 -1.85
CA CYS A 87 -7.38 -3.23 -1.74
C CYS A 87 -8.57 -3.04 -0.81
N ILE A 88 -8.35 -2.47 0.39
CA ILE A 88 -9.41 -2.18 1.36
C ILE A 88 -10.42 -1.17 0.78
N PHE A 89 -9.93 -0.11 0.14
CA PHE A 89 -10.80 0.86 -0.53
C PHE A 89 -11.68 0.19 -1.58
N THR A 90 -11.09 -0.64 -2.44
CA THR A 90 -11.83 -1.34 -3.51
C THR A 90 -12.91 -2.25 -2.93
N TRP A 91 -12.60 -2.98 -1.85
CA TRP A 91 -13.57 -3.82 -1.15
C TRP A 91 -14.76 -3.03 -0.60
N GLU A 92 -14.49 -1.89 0.05
CA GLU A 92 -15.53 -1.00 0.59
C GLU A 92 -16.42 -0.42 -0.52
N VAL A 93 -15.83 -0.02 -1.66
CA VAL A 93 -16.58 0.47 -2.82
C VAL A 93 -17.51 -0.61 -3.37
N ILE A 94 -17.02 -1.84 -3.54
CA ILE A 94 -17.84 -2.96 -4.03
C ILE A 94 -19.00 -3.24 -3.08
N ASN A 95 -18.75 -3.25 -1.76
CA ASN A 95 -19.81 -3.45 -0.77
C ASN A 95 -20.84 -2.33 -0.79
N TYR A 96 -20.40 -1.08 -0.91
CA TYR A 96 -21.28 0.08 -1.03
C TYR A 96 -22.19 -0.02 -2.26
N ILE A 97 -21.64 -0.34 -3.43
CA ILE A 97 -22.40 -0.51 -4.67
C ILE A 97 -23.41 -1.65 -4.54
N LYS A 98 -23.00 -2.80 -3.98
CA LYS A 98 -23.87 -3.96 -3.76
C LYS A 98 -25.09 -3.64 -2.90
N LEU A 99 -24.95 -2.79 -1.89
CA LEU A 99 -26.06 -2.37 -1.03
C LEU A 99 -27.03 -1.39 -1.71
N ARG A 100 -26.63 -0.76 -2.82
CA ARG A 100 -27.44 0.24 -3.56
C ARG A 100 -28.16 -0.32 -4.78
N ILE A 101 -27.67 -1.43 -5.33
CA ILE A 101 -28.29 -2.13 -6.47
C ILE A 101 -29.42 -3.07 -6.01
N LYS A 102 -29.45 -3.42 -4.72
CA LYS A 102 -30.52 -4.23 -4.11
C LYS A 102 -31.71 -3.37 -3.72
#